data_AF-A0A972SFJ3-F1
#
_entry.id   AF-A0A972SFJ3-F1
#
_cell.length_a   1.000
_cell.length_b   1.000
_cell.length_c   1.000
_cell.angle_alpha   90.00
_cell.angle_beta   90.00
_cell.angle_gamma   90.00
#
_symmetry.space_group_name_H-M   'P 1'
#
loop_
_entity.id
_entity.type
_entity.pdbx_description
1 polymer ?
#
loop_
_entity_poly.entity_id
_entity_poly.type
_entity_poly.pdbx_seq_one_letter_code
_entity_poly.pdbx_strand_id
1 'polypeptide(L)'
;MERLLPFSSPWKNLLLFALTLGLIGPVASFFTLQGQLGYSPFRALLYSVVSFWADLLSIILFALFLSKVFGKRFDAALEVSLLSYLPMWVFDAFDLYQPLRFLSNAGFLTSLFVLWRLLGKKFSLSARGRVLLLLLWTVLYAADALVSEAIAASPLAAKVFKTLWGKGI
;
A
#
# COMPACT_ATOMS: atom_id res chain seq x y z
N MET A 1 -3.79 -22.36 14.95
CA MET A 1 -3.90 -21.57 13.71
C MET A 1 -2.50 -21.39 13.17
N GLU A 2 -2.14 -22.08 12.09
CA GLU A 2 -0.79 -22.00 11.52
C GLU A 2 -0.48 -20.58 11.03
N ARG A 3 0.73 -20.09 11.34
CA ARG A 3 1.23 -18.81 10.82
C ARG A 3 1.74 -19.00 9.40
N LEU A 4 1.52 -18.01 8.56
CA LEU A 4 1.95 -17.99 7.16
C LEU A 4 3.16 -17.08 6.95
N LEU A 5 3.41 -16.14 7.86
CA LEU A 5 4.59 -15.28 7.84
C LEU A 5 5.76 -15.88 8.65
N PRO A 6 7.02 -15.63 8.23
CA PRO A 6 8.21 -16.26 8.79
C PRO A 6 8.50 -15.87 10.25
N PHE A 7 7.93 -14.77 10.75
CA PHE A 7 8.16 -14.29 12.11
C PHE A 7 6.96 -14.49 13.04
N SER A 8 7.26 -14.76 14.32
CA SER A 8 6.31 -14.95 15.42
C SER A 8 5.51 -13.69 15.81
N SER A 9 5.67 -12.55 15.15
CA SER A 9 4.86 -11.36 15.40
C SER A 9 4.47 -10.67 14.09
N PRO A 10 3.17 -10.48 13.79
CA PRO A 10 2.72 -9.73 12.62
C PRO A 10 3.18 -8.26 12.67
N TRP A 11 3.46 -7.71 13.86
CA TRP A 11 4.08 -6.39 14.02
C TRP A 11 5.53 -6.36 13.58
N LYS A 12 6.30 -7.43 13.84
CA LYS A 12 7.66 -7.56 13.29
C LYS A 12 7.61 -7.67 11.77
N ASN A 13 6.63 -8.39 11.22
CA ASN A 13 6.42 -8.44 9.78
C ASN A 13 5.98 -7.09 9.20
N LEU A 14 5.10 -6.35 9.88
CA LEU A 14 4.71 -4.99 9.48
C LEU A 14 5.90 -4.03 9.53
N LEU A 15 6.75 -4.13 10.54
CA LEU A 15 7.97 -3.32 10.64
C LEU A 15 8.97 -3.67 9.55
N LEU A 16 9.25 -4.96 9.33
CA LEU A 16 10.12 -5.40 8.24
C LEU A 16 9.55 -5.00 6.89
N PHE A 17 8.24 -5.17 6.70
CA PHE A 17 7.52 -4.69 5.53
C PHE A 17 7.70 -3.17 5.39
N ALA A 18 7.45 -2.37 6.41
CA ALA A 18 7.61 -0.92 6.41
C ALA A 18 9.08 -0.48 6.18
N LEU A 19 10.07 -1.22 6.67
CA LEU A 19 11.49 -0.93 6.44
C LEU A 19 11.90 -1.28 5.01
N THR A 20 11.42 -2.41 4.48
CA THR A 20 11.71 -2.85 3.10
C THR A 20 11.02 -1.94 2.09
N LEU A 21 9.75 -1.61 2.35
CA LEU A 21 8.97 -0.64 1.62
C LEU A 21 9.57 0.76 1.72
N GLY A 22 9.83 1.26 2.92
CA GLY A 22 10.27 2.63 3.16
C GLY A 22 11.65 2.94 2.60
N LEU A 23 12.48 1.93 2.36
CA LEU A 23 13.79 2.08 1.72
C LEU A 23 13.74 1.92 0.20
N ILE A 24 12.97 0.97 -0.33
CA ILE A 24 12.97 0.64 -1.77
C ILE A 24 11.82 1.32 -2.51
N GLY A 25 10.61 1.28 -1.92
CA GLY A 25 9.38 1.81 -2.52
C GLY A 25 9.45 3.31 -2.82
N PRO A 26 9.63 4.19 -1.82
CA PRO A 26 9.71 5.63 -2.07
C PRO A 26 10.87 6.04 -2.98
N VAL A 27 11.98 5.30 -2.96
CA VAL A 27 13.14 5.56 -3.83
C VAL A 27 12.83 5.18 -5.28
N ALA A 28 12.28 3.99 -5.51
CA ALA A 28 11.85 3.54 -6.82
C ALA A 28 10.76 4.46 -7.40
N SER A 29 9.72 4.76 -6.61
CA SER A 29 8.64 5.68 -7.00
C SER A 29 9.17 7.08 -7.31
N PHE A 30 10.14 7.59 -6.55
CA PHE A 30 10.75 8.90 -6.81
C PHE A 30 11.41 8.96 -8.18
N PHE A 31 12.28 8.00 -8.52
CA PHE A 31 12.98 7.99 -9.80
C PHE A 31 12.02 7.77 -10.99
N THR A 32 11.02 6.89 -10.81
CA THR A 32 9.99 6.64 -11.83
C THR A 32 9.14 7.89 -12.10
N LEU A 33 8.76 8.63 -11.06
CA LEU A 33 7.96 9.85 -11.19
C LEU A 33 8.77 11.02 -11.74
N GLN A 34 10.04 11.15 -11.35
CA GLN A 34 10.92 12.20 -11.88
C GLN A 34 11.09 12.10 -13.41
N GLY A 35 11.00 10.90 -13.98
CA GLY A 35 11.02 10.66 -15.42
C GLY A 35 9.72 11.01 -16.18
N GLN A 36 8.64 11.39 -15.47
CA GLN A 36 7.34 11.68 -16.07
C GLN A 36 7.09 13.18 -16.26
N LEU A 37 6.45 13.52 -17.38
CA LEU A 37 5.96 14.88 -17.64
C LEU A 37 4.95 15.30 -16.55
N GLY A 38 5.30 16.33 -15.77
CA GLY A 38 4.42 16.93 -14.76
C GLY A 38 4.80 16.70 -13.29
N TYR A 39 5.85 15.94 -13.00
CA TYR A 39 6.39 15.79 -11.65
C TYR A 39 7.72 16.52 -11.50
N SER A 40 7.77 17.53 -10.62
CA SER A 40 9.03 18.05 -10.11
C SER A 40 9.66 17.05 -9.14
N PRO A 41 10.99 17.08 -8.92
CA PRO A 41 11.64 16.22 -7.93
C PRO A 41 10.99 16.30 -6.55
N PHE A 42 10.57 17.50 -6.13
CA PHE A 42 9.86 17.67 -4.87
C PHE A 42 8.50 16.95 -4.85
N ARG A 43 7.68 17.10 -5.90
CA ARG A 43 6.38 16.44 -6.00
C ARG A 43 6.53 14.92 -6.02
N ALA A 44 7.54 14.41 -6.74
CA ALA A 44 7.87 12.99 -6.79
C ALA A 44 8.26 12.46 -5.40
N LEU A 45 9.09 13.20 -4.65
CA LEU A 45 9.50 12.81 -3.29
C LEU A 45 8.31 12.80 -2.34
N LEU A 46 7.48 13.85 -2.38
CA LEU A 46 6.34 13.95 -1.50
C LEU A 46 5.30 12.87 -1.81
N TYR A 47 4.96 12.66 -3.08
CA TYR A 47 4.05 11.60 -3.49
C TYR A 47 4.52 10.24 -2.98
N SER A 48 5.81 9.94 -3.17
CA SER A 48 6.42 8.67 -2.78
C SER A 48 6.37 8.43 -1.26
N VAL A 49 6.63 9.46 -0.46
CA VAL A 49 6.54 9.39 1.01
C VAL A 49 5.09 9.27 1.47
N VAL A 50 4.18 10.06 0.91
CA VAL A 50 2.76 10.04 1.30
C VAL A 50 2.12 8.71 0.96
N SER A 51 2.37 8.16 -0.24
CA SER A 51 1.86 6.86 -0.66
C SER A 51 2.31 5.76 0.29
N PHE A 52 3.58 5.76 0.70
CA PHE A 52 4.07 4.80 1.69
C PHE A 52 3.30 4.84 3.02
N TRP A 53 3.02 6.03 3.55
CA TRP A 53 2.27 6.16 4.81
C TRP A 53 0.79 5.81 4.63
N ALA A 54 0.21 6.17 3.49
CA ALA A 54 -1.17 5.86 3.13
C ALA A 54 -1.35 4.34 3.02
N ASP A 55 -0.42 3.63 2.37
CA ASP A 55 -0.41 2.16 2.27
C ASP A 55 -0.37 1.47 3.64
N LEU A 56 0.53 1.90 4.52
CA LEU A 56 0.60 1.37 5.88
C LEU A 56 -0.69 1.61 6.66
N LEU A 57 -1.26 2.80 6.53
CA LEU A 57 -2.52 3.14 7.17
C LEU A 57 -3.67 2.28 6.62
N SER A 58 -3.74 2.10 5.30
CA SER A 58 -4.73 1.26 4.61
C SER A 58 -4.67 -0.19 5.08
N ILE A 59 -3.47 -0.77 5.21
CA ILE A 59 -3.26 -2.13 5.75
C ILE A 59 -3.79 -2.23 7.19
N ILE A 60 -3.46 -1.26 8.05
CA ILE A 60 -3.87 -1.23 9.47
C ILE A 60 -5.38 -1.06 9.59
N LEU A 61 -5.97 -0.12 8.86
CA LEU A 61 -7.41 0.16 8.89
C LEU A 61 -8.21 -1.04 8.36
N PHE A 62 -7.74 -1.68 7.29
CA PHE A 62 -8.37 -2.90 6.78
C PHE A 62 -8.27 -4.05 7.78
N ALA A 63 -7.11 -4.22 8.44
CA ALA A 63 -6.95 -5.21 9.50
C ALA A 63 -7.88 -4.94 10.70
N LEU A 64 -8.04 -3.67 11.11
CA LEU A 64 -8.96 -3.27 12.17
C LEU A 64 -10.40 -3.57 11.78
N PHE A 65 -10.78 -3.25 10.54
CA PHE A 65 -12.10 -3.56 10.01
C PHE A 65 -12.38 -5.06 10.02
N LEU A 66 -11.48 -5.88 9.45
CA LEU A 66 -11.61 -7.34 9.46
C LEU A 66 -11.70 -7.90 10.88
N SER A 67 -10.90 -7.37 11.80
CA SER A 67 -10.91 -7.79 13.21
C SER A 67 -12.25 -7.48 13.88
N LYS A 68 -12.77 -6.26 13.71
CA LYS A 68 -14.05 -5.83 14.31
C LYS A 68 -15.25 -6.54 13.71
N VAL A 69 -15.33 -6.63 12.38
CA VAL A 69 -16.50 -7.19 11.69
C VAL A 69 -16.61 -8.70 11.88
N PHE A 70 -15.47 -9.40 11.88
CA PHE A 70 -15.46 -10.87 11.92
C PHE A 70 -15.07 -11.45 13.29
N GLY A 71 -14.93 -10.60 14.32
CA GLY A 71 -14.58 -11.02 15.68
C GLY A 71 -13.25 -11.78 15.76
N LYS A 72 -12.32 -11.50 14.85
CA LYS A 72 -11.01 -12.16 14.81
C LYS A 72 -9.97 -11.31 15.53
N ARG A 73 -8.94 -11.98 16.06
CA ARG A 73 -7.76 -11.31 16.62
C ARG A 73 -7.14 -10.38 15.57
N PHE A 74 -6.84 -9.16 15.97
CA PHE A 74 -6.20 -8.16 15.12
C PHE A 74 -4.92 -8.69 14.47
N ASP A 75 -4.11 -9.45 15.21
CA ASP A 75 -2.89 -10.10 14.70
C ASP A 75 -3.13 -10.96 13.44
N ALA A 76 -4.22 -11.73 13.44
CA ALA A 76 -4.58 -12.59 12.31
C ALA A 76 -5.13 -11.79 11.13
N ALA A 77 -5.87 -10.71 11.41
CA ALA A 77 -6.33 -9.79 10.38
C ALA A 77 -5.16 -9.02 9.75
N LEU A 78 -4.21 -8.56 10.55
CA LEU A 78 -3.01 -7.87 10.09
C LEU A 78 -2.12 -8.77 9.24
N GLU A 79 -1.95 -10.04 9.63
CA GLU A 79 -1.25 -11.03 8.80
C GLU A 79 -1.92 -11.20 7.42
N VAL A 80 -3.26 -11.26 7.37
CA VAL A 80 -3.99 -11.38 6.10
C VAL A 80 -3.87 -10.10 5.26
N SER A 81 -3.99 -8.92 5.86
CA SER A 81 -3.81 -7.64 5.16
C SER A 81 -2.41 -7.51 4.56
N LEU A 82 -1.36 -7.83 5.33
CA LEU A 82 0.03 -7.79 4.89
C LEU A 82 0.29 -8.74 3.71
N LEU A 83 -0.12 -10.00 3.83
CA LEU A 83 0.08 -11.00 2.78
C LEU A 83 -0.68 -10.66 1.50
N SER A 84 -1.84 -10.02 1.63
CA SER A 84 -2.65 -9.59 0.49
C SER A 84 -2.07 -8.37 -0.22
N TYR A 85 -1.35 -7.51 0.51
CA TYR A 85 -0.73 -6.31 -0.04
C TYR A 85 0.62 -6.60 -0.72
N LEU A 86 1.39 -7.57 -0.21
CA LEU A 86 2.75 -7.89 -0.68
C LEU A 86 2.89 -8.04 -2.20
N PRO A 87 1.99 -8.77 -2.93
CA PRO A 87 2.13 -8.92 -4.37
C PRO A 87 2.00 -7.60 -5.14
N MET A 88 1.10 -6.72 -4.71
CA MET A 88 0.91 -5.42 -5.37
C MET A 88 2.20 -4.61 -5.30
N TRP A 89 2.78 -4.53 -4.10
CA TRP A 89 4.04 -3.83 -3.92
C TRP A 89 5.20 -4.43 -4.72
N VAL A 90 5.37 -5.76 -4.69
CA VAL A 90 6.48 -6.41 -5.40
C VAL A 90 6.45 -6.02 -6.87
N PHE A 91 5.29 -6.08 -7.50
CA PHE A 91 5.15 -5.73 -8.90
C PHE A 91 5.32 -4.23 -9.14
N ASP A 92 4.78 -3.36 -8.28
CA ASP A 92 5.00 -1.90 -8.37
C ASP A 92 6.48 -1.52 -8.26
N ALA A 93 7.25 -2.22 -7.41
CA ALA A 93 8.69 -2.01 -7.26
C ALA A 93 9.50 -2.47 -8.49
N PHE A 94 9.00 -3.44 -9.26
CA PHE A 94 9.62 -3.89 -10.51
C PHE A 94 9.11 -3.14 -11.75
N ASP A 95 7.98 -2.42 -11.64
CA ASP A 95 7.41 -1.55 -12.69
C ASP A 95 8.16 -0.18 -12.76
N LEU A 96 9.49 -0.23 -12.71
CA LEU A 96 10.41 0.93 -12.72
C LEU A 96 10.35 1.76 -14.02
N TYR A 97 9.70 1.25 -15.06
CA TYR A 97 9.51 1.93 -16.33
C TYR A 97 8.03 1.93 -16.69
N GLN A 98 7.40 3.09 -16.56
CA GLN A 98 5.96 3.30 -16.69
C GLN A 98 5.30 3.22 -18.09
N PRO A 99 5.90 2.80 -19.24
CA PRO A 99 5.09 2.65 -20.45
C PRO A 99 4.07 1.49 -20.39
N LEU A 100 4.27 0.50 -19.51
CA LEU A 100 3.49 -0.73 -19.50
C LEU A 100 3.01 -1.04 -18.08
N ARG A 101 1.91 -0.39 -17.63
CA ARG A 101 1.17 -0.68 -16.36
C ARG A 101 0.74 -2.14 -16.15
N PHE A 102 1.18 -3.06 -17.00
CA PHE A 102 0.88 -4.47 -16.97
C PHE A 102 1.38 -5.14 -15.69
N LEU A 103 2.58 -4.81 -15.21
CA LEU A 103 3.12 -5.41 -13.98
C LEU A 103 2.34 -4.94 -12.75
N SER A 104 2.11 -3.64 -12.58
CA SER A 104 1.27 -3.12 -11.49
C SER A 104 -0.14 -3.76 -11.49
N ASN A 105 -0.78 -3.89 -12.66
CA ASN A 105 -2.07 -4.59 -12.79
C ASN A 105 -2.00 -6.08 -12.41
N ALA A 106 -0.94 -6.78 -12.80
CA ALA A 106 -0.71 -8.17 -12.41
C ALA A 106 -0.48 -8.30 -10.90
N GLY A 107 0.22 -7.36 -10.29
CA GLY A 107 0.39 -7.24 -8.84
C GLY A 107 -0.94 -7.07 -8.12
N PHE A 108 -1.77 -6.15 -8.59
CA PHE A 108 -3.11 -5.90 -8.06
C PHE A 108 -4.02 -7.14 -8.18
N LEU A 109 -4.06 -7.80 -9.33
CA LEU A 109 -4.84 -9.03 -9.52
C LEU A 109 -4.34 -10.17 -8.62
N THR A 110 -3.03 -10.29 -8.46
CA THR A 110 -2.41 -11.28 -7.55
C THR A 110 -2.76 -10.98 -6.10
N SER A 111 -2.76 -9.70 -5.70
CA SER A 111 -3.22 -9.22 -4.39
C SER A 111 -4.66 -9.65 -4.10
N LEU A 112 -5.59 -9.41 -5.04
CA LEU A 112 -6.99 -9.83 -4.90
C LEU A 112 -7.13 -11.35 -4.81
N PHE A 113 -6.37 -12.11 -5.58
CA PHE A 113 -6.38 -13.57 -5.52
C PHE A 113 -5.90 -14.10 -4.17
N VAL A 114 -4.80 -13.55 -3.64
CA VAL A 114 -4.28 -13.91 -2.31
C VAL A 114 -5.31 -13.57 -1.23
N LEU A 115 -5.89 -12.37 -1.27
CA LEU A 115 -6.93 -11.95 -0.33
C LEU A 115 -8.14 -12.89 -0.38
N TRP A 116 -8.65 -13.23 -1.57
CA TRP A 116 -9.76 -14.17 -1.75
C TRP A 116 -9.51 -15.53 -1.08
N ARG A 117 -8.30 -16.08 -1.27
CA ARG A 117 -7.89 -17.37 -0.70
C ARG A 117 -7.76 -17.29 0.82
N LEU A 118 -7.16 -16.21 1.34
CA LEU A 118 -6.96 -16.01 2.77
C LEU A 118 -8.27 -15.76 3.51
N LEU A 119 -9.18 -14.96 2.95
CA LEU A 119 -10.51 -14.75 3.51
C LEU A 119 -11.31 -16.06 3.62
N GLY A 120 -11.20 -16.94 2.63
CA GLY A 120 -11.81 -18.27 2.68
C GLY A 120 -11.19 -19.15 3.77
N LYS A 121 -9.86 -19.20 3.86
CA LYS A 121 -9.15 -20.09 4.80
C LYS A 121 -9.16 -19.59 6.26
N LYS A 122 -8.99 -18.29 6.49
CA LYS A 122 -8.76 -17.70 7.83
C LYS A 122 -10.03 -17.12 8.45
N PHE A 123 -11.01 -16.74 7.62
CA PHE A 123 -12.26 -16.12 8.06
C PHE A 123 -13.51 -16.94 7.71
N SER A 124 -13.36 -18.08 7.01
CA SER A 124 -14.47 -18.97 6.60
C SER A 124 -15.61 -18.24 5.89
N LEU A 125 -15.28 -17.19 5.13
CA LEU A 125 -16.29 -16.33 4.51
C LEU A 125 -16.95 -16.96 3.29
N SER A 126 -18.26 -16.74 3.18
CA SER A 126 -19.03 -17.08 1.98
C SER A 126 -18.48 -16.37 0.74
N ALA A 127 -18.81 -16.87 -0.46
CA ALA A 127 -18.37 -16.22 -1.71
C ALA A 127 -18.84 -14.75 -1.78
N ARG A 128 -20.09 -14.46 -1.37
CA ARG A 128 -20.63 -13.09 -1.35
C ARG A 128 -19.85 -12.18 -0.41
N GLY A 129 -19.54 -12.65 0.81
CA GLY A 129 -18.74 -11.88 1.78
C GLY A 129 -17.32 -11.61 1.27
N ARG A 130 -16.70 -12.59 0.59
CA ARG A 130 -15.38 -12.41 -0.03
C ARG A 130 -15.41 -11.36 -1.15
N VAL A 131 -16.41 -11.38 -2.04
CA VAL A 131 -16.53 -10.37 -3.11
C VAL A 131 -16.65 -8.96 -2.53
N LEU A 132 -17.47 -8.76 -1.50
CA LEU A 132 -17.62 -7.45 -0.86
C LEU A 132 -16.29 -6.92 -0.31
N LEU A 133 -15.49 -7.79 0.32
CA LEU A 133 -14.19 -7.41 0.86
C LEU A 133 -13.15 -7.13 -0.23
N LEU A 134 -13.21 -7.84 -1.37
CA LEU A 134 -12.37 -7.51 -2.53
C LEU A 134 -12.73 -6.14 -3.12
N LEU A 135 -14.03 -5.81 -3.17
CA LEU A 135 -14.49 -4.48 -3.61
C LEU A 135 -14.00 -3.41 -2.63
N LEU A 136 -14.13 -3.64 -1.32
CA LEU A 136 -13.60 -2.72 -0.30
C LEU A 136 -12.08 -2.53 -0.45
N TRP A 137 -11.32 -3.61 -0.67
CA TRP A 137 -9.88 -3.54 -0.91
C TRP A 137 -9.53 -2.72 -2.15
N THR A 138 -10.30 -2.88 -3.23
CA THR A 138 -10.15 -2.11 -4.46
C THR A 138 -10.42 -0.62 -4.23
N VAL A 139 -11.48 -0.30 -3.48
CA VAL A 139 -11.82 1.08 -3.12
C VAL A 139 -10.75 1.72 -2.24
N LEU A 140 -10.23 0.98 -1.25
CA LEU A 140 -9.14 1.45 -0.40
C LEU A 140 -7.90 1.77 -1.21
N TYR A 141 -7.51 0.88 -2.13
CA TYR A 141 -6.37 1.12 -3.02
C TYR A 141 -6.58 2.35 -3.94
N ALA A 142 -7.76 2.48 -4.56
CA ALA A 142 -8.05 3.64 -5.39
C ALA A 142 -8.08 4.95 -4.58
N ALA A 143 -8.62 4.92 -3.35
CA ALA A 143 -8.62 6.05 -2.45
C ALA A 143 -7.19 6.44 -2.03
N ASP A 144 -6.33 5.45 -1.79
CA ASP A 144 -4.91 5.66 -1.46
C ASP A 144 -4.20 6.47 -2.55
N ALA A 145 -4.30 6.02 -3.81
CA ALA A 145 -3.70 6.70 -4.95
C ALA A 145 -4.23 8.14 -5.12
N LEU A 146 -5.54 8.35 -4.95
CA LEU A 146 -6.16 9.68 -5.04
C LEU A 146 -5.72 10.62 -3.91
N VAL A 147 -5.64 10.13 -2.68
CA VAL A 147 -5.21 10.91 -1.51
C VAL A 147 -3.74 11.29 -1.66
N SER A 148 -2.89 10.35 -2.05
CA SER A 148 -1.48 10.57 -2.27
C SER A 148 -1.23 11.64 -3.35
N GLU A 149 -1.99 11.58 -4.44
CA GLU A 149 -1.94 12.58 -5.50
C GLU A 149 -2.44 13.96 -5.03
N ALA A 150 -3.56 14.00 -4.32
CA ALA A 150 -4.12 15.25 -3.80
C ALA A 150 -3.18 15.96 -2.82
N ILE A 151 -2.52 15.20 -1.93
CA ILE A 151 -1.54 15.75 -0.99
C ILE A 151 -0.29 16.23 -1.73
N ALA A 152 0.22 15.44 -2.68
CA ALA A 152 1.39 15.79 -3.48
C ALA A 152 1.16 17.04 -4.34
N ALA A 153 -0.05 17.23 -4.84
CA ALA A 153 -0.46 18.40 -5.60
C ALA A 153 -0.92 19.59 -4.72
N SER A 154 -0.95 19.43 -3.38
CA SER A 154 -1.55 20.44 -2.51
C SER A 154 -0.74 21.73 -2.42
N PRO A 155 -1.38 22.91 -2.34
CA PRO A 155 -0.67 24.17 -2.09
C PRO A 155 0.05 24.20 -0.73
N LEU A 156 -0.46 23.44 0.25
CA LEU A 156 0.16 23.33 1.57
C LEU A 156 1.51 22.63 1.48
N ALA A 157 1.60 21.54 0.72
CA ALA A 157 2.86 20.87 0.43
C ALA A 157 3.90 21.81 -0.19
N ALA A 158 3.49 22.60 -1.17
CA ALA A 158 4.33 23.62 -1.79
C ALA A 158 4.83 24.68 -0.78
N LYS A 159 3.95 25.10 0.15
CA LYS A 159 4.33 26.03 1.23
C LYS A 159 5.33 25.41 2.22
N VAL A 160 5.08 24.18 2.68
CA VAL A 160 5.98 23.48 3.61
C VAL A 160 7.38 23.32 3.00
N PHE A 161 7.45 22.96 1.71
CA PHE A 161 8.71 22.89 0.99
C PHE A 161 9.42 24.23 0.90
N LYS A 162 8.73 25.29 0.50
CA LYS A 162 9.30 26.63 0.46
C LYS A 162 9.83 27.08 1.84
N THR A 163 9.17 26.68 2.92
CA THR A 163 9.62 27.00 4.29
C THR A 163 10.87 26.22 4.69
N LEU A 164 10.92 24.93 4.37
CA LEU A 164 11.99 24.03 4.81
C LEU A 164 13.22 24.02 3.89
N TRP A 165 13.04 24.31 2.60
CA TRP A 165 14.09 24.28 1.57
C TRP A 165 14.23 25.58 0.76
N GLY A 166 13.30 26.54 0.88
CA GLY A 166 13.30 27.79 0.10
C GLY A 166 14.22 28.91 0.63
N LYS A 167 15.19 28.58 1.49
CA LYS A 167 16.30 29.47 1.85
C LYS A 167 17.62 28.84 1.39
N GLY A 168 17.96 28.95 0.11
CA GLY A 168 19.34 28.70 -0.36
C GLY A 168 19.55 27.69 -1.49
N ILE A 169 18.69 27.67 -2.51
CA ILE A 169 19.05 27.26 -3.87
C ILE A 169 18.52 28.32 -4.83
#